data_AF-A0A6G1EWP3-F1
#
_entry.id   AF-A0A6G1EWP3-F1
#
_cell.length_a   1.000
_cell.length_b   1.000
_cell.length_c   1.000
_cell.angle_alpha   90.00
_cell.angle_beta   90.00
_cell.angle_gamma   90.00
#
_symmetry.space_group_name_H-M   'P 1'
#
loop_
_entity.id
_entity.type
_entity.pdbx_description
1 polymer ?
#
loop_
_entity_poly.entity_id
_entity_poly.type
_entity_poly.pdbx_seq_one_letter_code
_entity_poly.pdbx_strand_id
1 'polypeptide(L)'
;MVVYLAVFLLGMRMYRCAEQPVIDGAARRGGASLDGEERLVETEEVDGHGEGLFLVKLLPIWVTSIVFAAVISQVSTLFTKQGSTMDRFVGGLVVPSAALQCFVSGTYIALVPVYDRAVVPLARRLTGGITMLHRVGAGMATSCLATVVAALVEARRLRAARDASLVDWPDATVPMGEWWLVPQHVLVGVAEMLGLIGWRSSSTTK
;
A
#
# COMPACT_ATOMS: atom_id res chain seq x y z
N MET A 1 -1.51 7.12 -10.04
CA MET A 1 -2.41 6.44 -9.06
C MET A 1 -3.41 5.51 -9.74
N VAL A 2 -4.18 5.96 -10.74
CA VAL A 2 -5.11 5.08 -11.48
C VAL A 2 -4.39 3.94 -12.20
N VAL A 3 -3.30 4.23 -12.92
CA VAL A 3 -2.45 3.20 -13.58
C VAL A 3 -1.88 2.21 -12.56
N TYR A 4 -1.48 2.70 -11.38
CA TYR A 4 -0.94 1.86 -10.31
C TYR A 4 -1.98 0.86 -9.78
N LEU A 5 -3.20 1.33 -9.48
CA LEU A 5 -4.31 0.45 -9.08
C LEU A 5 -4.69 -0.52 -10.20
N ALA A 6 -4.69 -0.07 -11.46
CA ALA A 6 -4.99 -0.92 -12.61
C ALA A 6 -3.93 -2.04 -12.78
N VAL A 7 -2.64 -1.73 -12.64
CA VAL A 7 -1.55 -2.72 -12.69
C VAL A 7 -1.66 -3.70 -11.52
N PHE A 8 -2.01 -3.23 -10.32
CA PHE A 8 -2.25 -4.11 -9.18
C PHE A 8 -3.41 -5.07 -9.44
N LEU A 9 -4.57 -4.57 -9.88
CA LEU A 9 -5.73 -5.39 -10.22
C LEU A 9 -5.44 -6.39 -11.35
N LEU A 10 -4.67 -5.97 -12.36
CA LEU A 10 -4.20 -6.86 -13.42
C LEU A 10 -3.28 -7.95 -12.87
N GLY A 11 -2.34 -7.59 -12.00
CA GLY A 11 -1.45 -8.52 -11.30
C GLY A 11 -2.21 -9.55 -10.46
N MET A 12 -3.27 -9.14 -9.75
CA MET A 12 -4.12 -10.06 -9.00
C MET A 12 -4.88 -11.04 -9.89
N ARG A 13 -5.36 -10.58 -11.06
CA ARG A 13 -6.05 -11.44 -12.03
C ARG A 13 -5.08 -12.46 -12.64
N MET A 14 -3.87 -12.02 -12.97
CA MET A 14 -2.81 -12.89 -13.49
C MET A 14 -2.36 -13.93 -12.47
N TYR A 15 -2.20 -13.54 -11.20
CA TYR A 15 -1.83 -14.46 -10.12
C TYR A 15 -2.90 -15.54 -9.90
N ARG A 16 -4.18 -15.16 -9.84
CA ARG A 16 -5.29 -16.12 -9.66
C ARG A 16 -5.39 -17.12 -10.82
N CYS A 17 -5.14 -16.67 -12.05
CA CYS A 17 -5.06 -17.57 -13.23
C CYS A 17 -3.84 -18.51 -13.21
N ALA A 18 -2.79 -18.21 -12.45
CA ALA A 18 -1.61 -19.08 -12.33
C ALA A 18 -1.79 -20.15 -11.25
N GLU A 19 -2.53 -19.85 -10.18
CA GLU A 19 -2.77 -20.76 -9.07
C GLU A 19 -3.71 -21.93 -9.48
N GLN A 20 -4.76 -21.65 -10.25
CA GLN A 20 -5.72 -22.66 -10.75
C GLN A 20 -5.07 -23.84 -11.50
N PRO A 21 -4.25 -23.64 -12.55
CA PRO A 21 -3.66 -24.73 -13.31
C PRO A 21 -2.60 -25.52 -12.54
N VAL A 22 -1.93 -24.92 -11.55
CA VAL A 22 -0.98 -25.63 -10.67
C VAL A 22 -1.71 -26.58 -9.73
N ILE A 23 -2.81 -26.13 -9.12
CA ILE A 23 -3.66 -26.97 -8.25
C ILE A 23 -4.31 -28.10 -9.06
N ASP A 24 -4.85 -27.80 -10.24
CA ASP A 24 -5.46 -28.81 -11.12
C ASP A 24 -4.42 -29.83 -11.64
N GLY A 25 -3.19 -29.37 -11.91
CA GLY A 25 -2.06 -30.24 -12.30
C GLY A 25 -1.61 -31.16 -11.17
N ALA A 26 -1.53 -30.64 -9.93
CA ALA A 26 -1.20 -31.43 -8.75
C ALA A 26 -2.27 -32.48 -8.43
N ALA A 27 -3.55 -32.12 -8.57
CA ALA A 27 -4.67 -33.06 -8.42
C ALA A 27 -4.65 -34.20 -9.45
N ARG A 28 -4.21 -33.94 -10.69
CA ARG A 28 -4.04 -34.96 -11.74
C ARG A 28 -2.81 -35.85 -11.52
N ARG A 29 -1.71 -35.33 -11.00
CA ARG A 29 -0.49 -36.13 -10.70
C ARG A 29 -0.69 -37.11 -9.54
N GLY A 30 -1.58 -36.81 -8.59
CA GLY A 30 -1.94 -37.75 -7.50
C GLY A 30 -2.66 -39.03 -7.97
N GLY A 31 -3.09 -39.11 -9.23
CA GLY A 31 -3.82 -40.26 -9.79
C GLY A 31 -3.03 -41.13 -10.78
N ALA A 32 -1.80 -40.77 -11.15
CA ALA A 32 -1.04 -41.48 -12.19
C ALA A 32 0.23 -42.12 -11.61
N SER A 33 0.20 -43.44 -11.44
CA SER A 33 1.38 -44.25 -11.08
C SER A 33 1.87 -45.04 -12.29
N LEU A 34 3.19 -45.15 -12.41
CA LEU A 34 4.02 -45.91 -13.36
C LEU A 34 4.20 -45.31 -14.76
N ASP A 35 5.09 -44.30 -14.87
CA ASP A 35 5.89 -43.96 -16.06
C ASP A 35 7.01 -42.98 -15.62
N GLY A 36 7.77 -43.40 -14.60
CA GLY A 36 8.47 -42.49 -13.69
C GLY A 36 9.84 -41.99 -14.14
N GLU A 37 10.48 -42.56 -15.17
CA GLU A 37 11.90 -42.26 -15.45
C GLU A 37 12.09 -41.42 -16.72
N GLU A 38 11.37 -41.69 -17.82
CA GLU A 38 11.41 -40.87 -19.04
C GLU A 38 10.71 -39.52 -18.85
N ARG A 39 9.72 -39.46 -17.96
CA ARG A 39 8.97 -38.24 -17.66
C ARG A 39 9.76 -37.24 -16.80
N LEU A 40 10.75 -37.71 -16.04
CA LEU A 40 11.57 -36.83 -15.18
C LEU A 40 12.50 -35.94 -16.00
N VAL A 41 13.12 -36.50 -17.04
CA VAL A 41 14.00 -35.77 -17.97
C VAL A 41 13.20 -34.75 -18.78
N GLU A 42 12.03 -35.13 -19.29
CA GLU A 42 11.16 -34.21 -20.03
C GLU A 42 10.53 -33.14 -19.11
N THR A 43 10.29 -33.44 -17.82
CA THR A 43 9.86 -32.42 -16.87
C THR A 43 10.97 -31.47 -16.45
N GLU A 44 12.23 -31.89 -16.35
CA GLU A 44 13.36 -30.99 -16.03
C GLU A 44 13.65 -30.01 -17.17
N GLU A 45 13.56 -30.47 -18.42
CA GLU A 45 13.80 -29.63 -19.61
C GLU A 45 12.61 -28.67 -19.89
N VAL A 46 11.39 -29.04 -19.49
CA VAL A 46 10.19 -28.18 -19.57
C VAL A 46 10.04 -27.24 -18.37
N ASP A 47 10.55 -27.59 -17.18
CA ASP A 47 10.44 -26.74 -15.97
C ASP A 47 11.21 -25.42 -16.13
N GLY A 48 12.36 -25.44 -16.80
CA GLY A 48 13.17 -24.22 -17.04
C GLY A 48 12.43 -23.14 -17.85
N HIS A 49 11.47 -23.53 -18.70
CA HIS A 49 10.60 -22.58 -19.41
C HIS A 49 9.38 -22.14 -18.58
N GLY A 50 8.94 -22.96 -17.63
CA GLY A 50 7.83 -22.66 -16.71
C GLY A 50 8.20 -21.62 -15.63
N GLU A 51 9.42 -21.69 -15.10
CA GLU A 51 9.91 -20.79 -14.05
C GLU A 51 9.99 -19.33 -14.52
N GLY A 52 10.52 -19.10 -15.73
CA GLY A 52 10.59 -17.76 -16.32
C GLY A 52 9.20 -17.15 -16.52
N LEU A 53 8.22 -17.96 -16.91
CA LEU A 53 6.83 -17.51 -17.09
C LEU A 53 6.15 -17.19 -15.75
N PHE A 54 6.50 -17.89 -14.67
CA PHE A 54 6.00 -17.60 -13.33
C PHE A 54 6.59 -16.30 -12.77
N LEU A 55 7.89 -16.08 -12.94
CA LEU A 55 8.58 -14.84 -12.55
C LEU A 55 7.98 -13.62 -13.27
N VAL A 56 7.73 -13.73 -14.58
CA VAL A 56 7.08 -12.67 -15.37
C VAL A 56 5.65 -12.39 -14.87
N LYS A 57 4.94 -13.40 -14.37
CA LYS A 57 3.58 -13.24 -13.80
C LYS A 57 3.58 -12.63 -12.40
N LEU A 58 4.66 -12.78 -11.62
CA LEU A 58 4.81 -12.17 -10.30
C LEU A 58 5.27 -10.70 -10.38
N LEU A 59 5.90 -10.34 -11.49
CA LEU A 59 6.47 -9.02 -11.75
C LEU A 59 5.48 -7.85 -11.55
N PRO A 60 4.21 -7.92 -11.99
CA PRO A 60 3.24 -6.84 -11.76
C PRO A 60 2.95 -6.60 -10.28
N ILE A 61 2.83 -7.67 -9.49
CA ILE A 61 2.61 -7.58 -8.04
C ILE A 61 3.85 -6.96 -7.39
N TRP A 62 5.03 -7.43 -7.77
CA TRP A 62 6.29 -6.92 -7.25
C TRP A 62 6.49 -5.42 -7.54
N VAL A 63 6.23 -4.99 -8.78
CA VAL A 63 6.29 -3.57 -9.18
C VAL A 63 5.30 -2.72 -8.38
N THR A 64 4.09 -3.21 -8.11
CA THR A 64 3.11 -2.45 -7.30
C THR A 64 3.53 -2.31 -5.84
N SER A 65 4.25 -3.29 -5.30
CA SER A 65 4.82 -3.17 -3.94
C SER A 65 5.89 -2.06 -3.86
N ILE A 66 6.68 -1.86 -4.92
CA ILE A 66 7.67 -0.78 -4.97
C ILE A 66 6.99 0.59 -4.96
N VAL A 67 5.93 0.76 -5.76
CA VAL A 67 5.18 2.03 -5.79
C VAL A 67 4.52 2.30 -4.44
N PHE A 68 3.99 1.27 -3.78
CA PHE A 68 3.47 1.40 -2.42
C PHE A 68 4.55 1.86 -1.45
N ALA A 69 5.71 1.20 -1.43
CA ALA A 69 6.84 1.58 -0.58
C ALA A 69 7.33 3.00 -0.85
N ALA A 70 7.34 3.43 -2.12
CA ALA A 70 7.69 4.79 -2.50
C ALA A 70 6.70 5.81 -1.94
N VAL A 71 5.38 5.55 -2.00
CA VAL A 71 4.35 6.44 -1.43
C VAL A 71 4.50 6.55 0.09
N ILE A 72 4.71 5.44 0.79
CA ILE A 72 4.94 5.45 2.24
C ILE A 72 6.22 6.24 2.59
N SER A 73 7.27 6.12 1.80
CA SER A 73 8.54 6.85 2.00
C SER A 73 8.40 8.38 1.86
N GLN A 74 7.33 8.88 1.23
CA GLN A 74 7.10 10.32 1.09
C GLN A 74 6.77 10.98 2.44
N VAL A 75 6.26 10.23 3.41
CA VAL A 75 5.86 10.76 4.73
C VAL A 75 7.05 11.37 5.47
N SER A 76 8.19 10.67 5.53
CA SER A 76 9.36 11.17 6.27
C SER A 76 10.11 12.27 5.53
N THR A 77 9.92 12.39 4.22
CA THR A 77 10.71 13.27 3.34
C THR A 77 9.90 14.44 2.82
N LEU A 78 9.05 14.21 1.83
CA LEU A 78 8.28 15.25 1.15
C LEU A 78 7.29 15.94 2.08
N PHE A 79 6.58 15.19 2.93
CA PHE A 79 5.60 15.79 3.85
C PHE A 79 6.29 16.61 4.94
N THR A 80 7.43 16.16 5.45
CA THR A 80 8.26 16.95 6.38
C THR A 80 8.74 18.25 5.74
N LYS A 81 9.22 18.18 4.49
CA LYS A 81 9.66 19.38 3.74
C LYS A 81 8.49 20.32 3.45
N GLN A 82 7.35 19.78 3.05
CA GLN A 82 6.12 20.56 2.84
C GLN A 82 5.74 21.32 4.12
N GLY A 83 5.67 20.63 5.26
CA GLY A 83 5.36 21.23 6.57
C GLY A 83 6.38 22.29 7.01
N SER A 84 7.66 22.11 6.66
CA SER A 84 8.69 23.10 7.02
C SER A 84 8.52 24.46 6.34
N THR A 85 7.77 24.51 5.24
CA THR A 85 7.43 25.76 4.51
C THR A 85 6.10 26.37 4.94
N MET A 86 5.39 25.73 5.88
CA MET A 86 4.07 26.14 6.36
C MET A 86 4.17 26.81 7.73
N ASP A 87 3.10 27.49 8.15
CA ASP A 87 3.04 28.07 9.48
C ASP A 87 2.94 26.96 10.54
N ARG A 88 4.02 26.86 11.33
CA ARG A 88 4.21 25.86 12.40
C ARG A 88 3.68 26.34 13.76
N PHE A 89 3.11 27.54 13.81
CA PHE A 89 2.62 28.11 15.06
C PHE A 89 1.26 27.50 15.43
N VAL A 90 1.23 26.78 16.55
CA VAL A 90 0.05 26.08 17.04
C VAL A 90 -0.15 26.41 18.51
N GLY A 91 -1.16 27.24 18.81
CA GLY A 91 -1.57 27.52 20.19
C GLY A 91 -0.47 28.07 21.10
N GLY A 92 0.49 28.83 20.54
CA GLY A 92 1.62 29.40 21.28
C GLY A 92 2.93 28.61 21.18
N LEU A 93 2.91 27.41 20.60
CA LEU A 93 4.08 26.55 20.45
C LEU A 93 4.44 26.39 18.96
N VAL A 94 5.75 26.39 18.65
CA VAL A 94 6.24 26.02 17.32
C VAL A 94 6.37 24.50 17.26
N VAL A 95 5.51 23.85 16.48
CA VAL A 95 5.53 22.39 16.31
C VAL A 95 6.56 22.03 15.22
N PRO A 96 7.48 21.10 15.46
CA PRO A 96 8.35 20.60 14.38
C PRO A 96 7.54 19.79 13.37
N SER A 97 7.78 19.98 12.07
CA SER A 97 7.05 19.26 11.03
C SER A 97 7.21 17.74 11.08
N ALA A 98 8.34 17.26 11.57
CA ALA A 98 8.56 15.83 11.81
C ALA A 98 7.61 15.26 12.90
N ALA A 99 7.12 16.09 13.83
CA ALA A 99 6.20 15.66 14.87
C ALA A 99 4.83 15.24 14.29
N LEU A 100 4.47 15.70 13.08
CA LEU A 100 3.25 15.23 12.40
C LEU A 100 3.28 13.73 12.10
N GLN A 101 4.48 13.12 12.03
CA GLN A 101 4.61 11.66 11.86
C GLN A 101 4.00 10.90 13.05
N CYS A 102 3.89 11.51 14.24
CA CYS A 102 3.19 10.91 15.37
C CYS A 102 1.71 10.62 15.07
N PHE A 103 1.07 11.38 14.17
CA PHE A 103 -0.30 11.07 13.74
C PHE A 103 -0.38 9.76 12.96
N VAL A 104 0.64 9.41 12.18
CA VAL A 104 0.71 8.14 11.45
C VAL A 104 0.76 6.99 12.45
N SER A 105 1.74 7.02 13.36
CA SER A 105 1.92 6.00 14.39
C SER A 105 0.71 5.91 15.34
N GLY A 106 0.18 7.05 15.77
CA GLY A 106 -0.99 7.12 16.65
C GLY A 106 -2.24 6.55 15.99
N THR A 107 -2.48 6.89 14.73
CA THR A 107 -3.59 6.34 13.92
C THR A 107 -3.48 4.83 13.79
N TYR A 108 -2.29 4.33 13.41
CA TYR A 108 -2.01 2.90 13.30
C TYR A 108 -2.26 2.17 14.63
N ILE A 109 -1.70 2.67 15.74
CA ILE A 109 -1.85 2.06 17.08
C ILE A 109 -3.32 2.04 17.52
N ALA A 110 -4.07 3.10 17.23
CA ALA A 110 -5.49 3.19 17.60
C ALA A 110 -6.37 2.27 16.75
N LEU A 111 -6.07 2.11 15.46
CA LEU A 111 -6.91 1.34 14.53
C LEU A 111 -6.68 -0.17 14.60
N VAL A 112 -5.47 -0.64 14.92
CA VAL A 112 -5.17 -2.08 15.10
C VAL A 112 -6.17 -2.79 16.02
N PRO A 113 -6.40 -2.34 17.28
CA PRO A 113 -7.36 -3.01 18.16
C PRO A 113 -8.80 -2.90 17.65
N VAL A 114 -9.18 -1.79 17.00
CA VAL A 114 -10.51 -1.61 16.41
C VAL A 114 -10.74 -2.62 15.29
N TYR A 115 -9.74 -2.83 14.45
CA TYR A 115 -9.83 -3.78 13.35
C TYR A 115 -9.94 -5.21 13.85
N ASP A 116 -9.10 -5.60 14.80
CA ASP A 116 -9.11 -6.96 15.35
C ASP A 116 -10.41 -7.26 16.11
N ARG A 117 -10.96 -6.26 16.83
CA ARG A 117 -12.17 -6.43 17.67
C ARG A 117 -13.49 -6.19 16.95
N ALA A 118 -13.53 -5.37 15.91
CA ALA A 118 -14.78 -5.02 15.22
C ALA A 118 -14.79 -5.51 13.77
N VAL A 119 -13.76 -5.17 12.97
CA VAL A 119 -13.74 -5.44 11.53
C VAL A 119 -13.61 -6.94 11.24
N VAL A 120 -12.70 -7.64 11.91
CA VAL A 120 -12.49 -9.08 11.73
C VAL A 120 -13.73 -9.92 12.07
N PRO A 121 -14.36 -9.78 13.26
CA PRO A 121 -15.56 -10.56 13.57
C PRO A 121 -16.75 -10.18 12.68
N LEU A 122 -16.91 -8.90 12.32
CA LEU A 122 -17.96 -8.47 11.42
C LEU A 122 -17.81 -9.08 10.02
N ALA A 123 -16.60 -9.06 9.47
CA ALA A 123 -16.33 -9.65 8.17
C ALA A 123 -16.47 -11.18 8.16
N ARG A 124 -16.14 -11.84 9.28
CA ARG A 124 -16.44 -13.28 9.43
C ARG A 124 -17.94 -13.55 9.41
N ARG A 125 -18.77 -12.66 9.97
CA ARG A 125 -20.23 -12.79 9.99
C ARG A 125 -20.88 -12.45 8.65
N LEU A 126 -20.37 -11.46 7.91
CA LEU A 126 -20.99 -10.97 6.68
C LEU A 126 -20.48 -11.65 5.40
N THR A 127 -19.16 -11.83 5.29
CA THR A 127 -18.51 -12.26 4.03
C THR A 127 -17.75 -13.57 4.16
N GLY A 128 -17.86 -14.26 5.30
CA GLY A 128 -17.10 -15.48 5.60
C GLY A 128 -15.61 -15.22 5.87
N GLY A 129 -15.19 -13.97 5.99
CA GLY A 129 -13.80 -13.55 6.23
C GLY A 129 -13.30 -12.49 5.24
N ILE A 130 -12.08 -11.99 5.48
CA ILE A 130 -11.37 -11.07 4.58
C ILE A 130 -10.09 -11.76 4.10
N THR A 131 -9.94 -11.91 2.79
CA THR A 131 -8.72 -12.47 2.21
C THR A 131 -7.56 -11.50 2.35
N MET A 132 -6.35 -12.05 2.39
CA MET A 132 -5.09 -11.29 2.46
C MET A 132 -4.97 -10.27 1.36
N LEU A 133 -5.34 -10.68 0.16
CA LEU A 133 -5.24 -9.89 -1.04
C LEU A 133 -6.21 -8.69 -1.02
N HIS A 134 -7.41 -8.84 -0.45
CA HIS A 134 -8.34 -7.73 -0.25
C HIS A 134 -7.81 -6.71 0.77
N ARG A 135 -7.14 -7.16 1.84
CA ARG A 135 -6.56 -6.27 2.87
C ARG A 135 -5.42 -5.44 2.29
N VAL A 136 -4.52 -6.08 1.55
CA VAL A 136 -3.42 -5.41 0.84
C VAL A 136 -3.97 -4.43 -0.20
N GLY A 137 -4.97 -4.84 -0.99
CA GLY A 137 -5.62 -3.95 -1.96
C GLY A 137 -6.32 -2.75 -1.32
N ALA A 138 -6.96 -2.92 -0.16
CA ALA A 138 -7.55 -1.82 0.59
C ALA A 138 -6.47 -0.83 1.10
N GLY A 139 -5.32 -1.33 1.53
CA GLY A 139 -4.16 -0.49 1.88
C GLY A 139 -3.66 0.33 0.69
N MET A 140 -3.53 -0.28 -0.49
CA MET A 140 -3.12 0.40 -1.73
C MET A 140 -4.15 1.43 -2.23
N ALA A 141 -5.44 1.14 -2.09
CA ALA A 141 -6.50 2.11 -2.42
C ALA A 141 -6.47 3.31 -1.45
N THR A 142 -6.25 3.05 -0.16
CA THR A 142 -6.15 4.09 0.87
C THR A 142 -4.90 4.96 0.66
N SER A 143 -3.76 4.38 0.26
CA SER A 143 -2.57 5.17 -0.06
C SER A 143 -2.78 6.07 -1.28
N CYS A 144 -3.50 5.61 -2.30
CA CYS A 144 -3.90 6.46 -3.43
C CYS A 144 -4.76 7.64 -2.96
N LEU A 145 -5.72 7.39 -2.07
CA LEU A 145 -6.55 8.45 -1.49
C LEU A 145 -5.69 9.44 -0.68
N ALA A 146 -4.72 8.96 0.09
CA ALA A 146 -3.78 9.80 0.83
C ALA A 146 -2.98 10.71 -0.12
N THR A 147 -2.47 10.19 -1.23
CA THR A 147 -1.75 10.98 -2.23
C THR A 147 -2.66 12.00 -2.92
N VAL A 148 -3.92 11.66 -3.21
CA VAL A 148 -4.90 12.62 -3.75
C VAL A 148 -5.12 13.75 -2.76
N VAL A 149 -5.38 13.44 -1.48
CA VAL A 149 -5.53 14.46 -0.44
C VAL A 149 -4.30 15.33 -0.32
N ALA A 150 -3.09 14.75 -0.34
CA ALA A 150 -1.84 15.51 -0.31
C ALA A 150 -1.69 16.45 -1.52
N ALA A 151 -2.07 16.01 -2.72
CA ALA A 151 -2.07 16.84 -3.91
C ALA A 151 -3.06 18.02 -3.80
N LEU A 152 -4.24 17.80 -3.19
CA LEU A 152 -5.20 18.88 -2.94
C LEU A 152 -4.68 19.89 -1.91
N VAL A 153 -4.05 19.41 -0.84
CA VAL A 153 -3.42 20.27 0.18
C VAL A 153 -2.29 21.09 -0.43
N GLU A 154 -1.45 20.49 -1.27
CA GLU A 154 -0.38 21.20 -1.97
C GLU A 154 -0.91 22.22 -2.97
N ALA A 155 -1.96 21.88 -3.73
CA ALA A 155 -2.63 22.83 -4.60
C ALA A 155 -3.18 24.04 -3.83
N ARG A 156 -3.68 23.82 -2.61
CA ARG A 156 -4.13 24.90 -1.72
C ARG A 156 -2.96 25.74 -1.20
N ARG A 157 -1.85 25.11 -0.81
CA ARG A 157 -0.62 25.79 -0.36
C ARG A 157 -0.06 26.70 -1.45
N LEU A 158 0.01 26.20 -2.69
CA LEU A 158 0.47 26.97 -3.85
C LEU A 158 -0.44 28.16 -4.19
N ARG A 159 -1.77 28.02 -4.02
CA ARG A 159 -2.71 29.14 -4.16
C ARG A 159 -2.47 30.19 -3.09
N ALA A 160 -2.35 29.80 -1.83
CA ALA A 160 -2.07 30.71 -0.73
C ALA A 160 -0.73 31.46 -0.91
N ALA A 161 0.30 30.78 -1.42
CA ALA A 161 1.59 31.40 -1.74
C ALA A 161 1.47 32.42 -2.90
N ARG A 162 0.65 32.13 -3.92
CA ARG A 162 0.34 33.08 -5.01
C ARG A 162 -0.40 34.30 -4.52
N ASP A 163 -1.44 34.11 -3.73
CA ASP A 163 -2.27 35.19 -3.20
C ASP A 163 -1.47 36.13 -2.28
N ALA A 164 -0.47 35.58 -1.57
CA ALA A 164 0.47 36.34 -0.76
C ALA A 164 1.64 36.97 -1.54
N SER A 165 1.70 36.81 -2.88
CA SER A 165 2.83 37.24 -3.73
C SER A 165 4.20 36.68 -3.27
N LEU A 166 4.20 35.52 -2.62
CA LEU A 166 5.39 34.83 -2.11
C LEU A 166 5.97 33.84 -3.14
N VAL A 167 5.48 33.85 -4.39
CA VAL A 167 5.89 32.92 -5.45
C VAL A 167 7.38 33.03 -5.76
N ASP A 168 7.92 34.24 -5.69
CA ASP A 168 9.32 34.55 -6.02
C ASP A 168 10.27 34.36 -4.82
N TRP A 169 9.74 34.03 -3.63
CA TRP A 169 10.51 33.88 -2.39
C TRP A 169 10.46 32.42 -1.90
N PRO A 170 11.41 31.57 -2.31
CA PRO A 170 11.37 30.13 -2.01
C PRO A 170 11.49 29.80 -0.50
N ASP A 171 12.08 30.71 0.29
CA ASP A 171 12.24 30.54 1.75
C ASP A 171 11.11 31.19 2.57
N ALA A 172 10.13 31.81 1.93
CA ALA A 172 9.03 32.46 2.64
C ALA A 172 8.04 31.43 3.20
N THR A 173 7.70 31.58 4.48
CA THR A 173 6.68 30.75 5.12
C THR A 173 5.31 31.08 4.53
N VAL A 174 4.64 30.07 3.98
CA VAL A 174 3.28 30.22 3.45
C VAL A 174 2.32 30.42 4.63
N PRO A 175 1.41 31.41 4.58
CA PRO A 175 0.43 31.67 5.64
C PRO A 175 -0.69 30.62 5.64
N MET A 176 -0.31 29.36 5.83
CA MET A 176 -1.18 28.21 5.89
C MET A 176 -0.70 27.32 7.03
N GLY A 177 -1.59 27.05 7.99
CA GLY A 177 -1.24 26.26 9.17
C GLY A 177 -0.87 24.81 8.84
N GLU A 178 0.08 24.28 9.58
CA GLU A 178 0.60 22.92 9.44
C GLU A 178 -0.47 21.81 9.67
N TRP A 179 -1.57 22.12 10.38
CA TRP A 179 -2.69 21.21 10.62
C TRP A 179 -3.37 20.66 9.35
N TRP A 180 -3.27 21.36 8.22
CA TRP A 180 -3.80 20.88 6.94
C TRP A 180 -3.10 19.61 6.44
N LEU A 181 -1.94 19.26 6.99
CA LEU A 181 -1.23 18.02 6.69
C LEU A 181 -1.73 16.83 7.52
N VAL A 182 -2.55 17.03 8.56
CA VAL A 182 -3.05 15.90 9.39
C VAL A 182 -3.86 14.88 8.58
N PRO A 183 -4.80 15.26 7.69
CA PRO A 183 -5.61 14.30 6.94
C PRO A 183 -4.79 13.31 6.10
N GLN A 184 -3.73 13.77 5.42
CA GLN A 184 -2.84 12.91 4.65
C GLN A 184 -2.03 11.96 5.55
N HIS A 185 -1.57 12.41 6.73
CA HIS A 185 -0.85 11.55 7.68
C HIS A 185 -1.75 10.47 8.28
N VAL A 186 -2.99 10.81 8.64
CA VAL A 186 -3.98 9.83 9.14
C VAL A 186 -4.28 8.78 8.07
N LEU A 187 -4.53 9.19 6.82
CA LEU A 187 -4.80 8.26 5.73
C LEU A 187 -3.62 7.33 5.44
N VAL A 188 -2.38 7.82 5.53
CA VAL A 188 -1.20 6.95 5.42
C VAL A 188 -1.15 5.95 6.57
N GLY A 189 -1.41 6.36 7.81
CA GLY A 189 -1.47 5.45 8.96
C GLY A 189 -2.52 4.33 8.80
N VAL A 190 -3.68 4.66 8.21
CA VAL A 190 -4.70 3.65 7.83
C VAL A 190 -4.18 2.71 6.75
N ALA A 191 -3.49 3.24 5.72
CA ALA A 191 -2.95 2.44 4.62
C ALA A 191 -1.85 1.46 5.10
N GLU A 192 -0.94 1.91 5.96
CA GLU A 192 0.10 1.08 6.57
C GLU A 192 -0.51 -0.03 7.43
N MET A 193 -1.52 0.31 8.22
CA MET A 193 -2.24 -0.64 9.06
C MET A 193 -2.87 -1.77 8.24
N LEU A 194 -3.60 -1.44 7.17
CA LEU A 194 -4.20 -2.43 6.27
C LEU A 194 -3.15 -3.27 5.53
N GLY A 195 -2.05 -2.65 5.09
CA GLY A 195 -0.95 -3.34 4.42
C GLY A 195 -0.22 -4.33 5.33
N LEU A 196 0.17 -3.90 6.54
CA LEU A 196 0.90 -4.73 7.50
C LEU A 196 0.07 -5.91 8.00
N ILE A 197 -1.20 -5.66 8.31
CA ILE A 197 -2.14 -6.70 8.72
C ILE A 197 -2.34 -7.73 7.58
N GLY A 198 -2.40 -7.25 6.34
CA GLY A 198 -2.41 -8.09 5.14
C GLY A 198 -1.15 -8.92 4.95
N TRP A 199 0.01 -8.48 5.45
CA TRP A 199 1.25 -9.27 5.44
C TRP A 199 1.32 -10.26 6.61
N ARG A 200 1.05 -9.81 7.85
CA ARG A 200 1.23 -10.63 9.06
C ARG A 200 0.31 -11.84 9.15
N SER A 201 -0.88 -11.78 8.55
CA SER A 201 -1.78 -12.92 8.56
C SER A 201 -1.32 -14.06 7.62
N SER A 202 -0.26 -13.88 6.80
CA SER A 202 0.20 -14.93 5.86
C SER A 202 1.19 -15.85 6.55
N SER A 203 1.89 -15.33 7.56
CA SER A 203 2.86 -16.06 8.35
C SER A 203 2.23 -16.89 9.47
N THR A 204 0.92 -16.79 9.71
CA THR A 204 0.20 -17.50 10.79
C THR A 204 -0.68 -18.65 10.31
N THR A 205 -0.60 -19.00 9.01
CA THR A 205 -1.33 -20.13 8.41
C THR A 205 -0.37 -21.27 8.00
N LYS A 206 0.62 -21.56 8.83
CA LYS A 206 1.45 -22.77 8.75
C LYS A 206 1.44 -23.45 10.11
#